data_AF-A0A316P4Q9-F1
#
_entry.id   AF-A0A316P4Q9-F1
#
_cell.length_a   1.000
_cell.length_b   1.000
_cell.length_c   1.000
_cell.angle_alpha   90.00
_cell.angle_beta   90.00
_cell.angle_gamma   90.00
#
_symmetry.space_group_name_H-M   'P 1'
#
loop_
_entity.id
_entity.type
_entity.pdbx_description
1 polymer ?
#
loop_
_entity_poly.entity_id
_entity_poly.type
_entity_poly.pdbx_seq_one_letter_code
_entity_poly.pdbx_strand_id
1 'polypeptide(L)'
;MHINIIGFLYNNMQLLIDKELNSQDKILKPDFNSRTGRELLAFYLQTKFKQIFSYDRHCESPIFKDINPTFIQRFTKRLITNPRKRILIGITGESACGKSTICRELKNLIEQLAMPVSVLSTDNYFNDISELIKKYGSFDNVRDNGYDIDAPENFQLELLKKDLTSLAEGKNIKAPRYIPNGTGVSIPESFDVTSDKLIVVEGIATMYEDVKDVFDIKIYIETDNEIRRERFMKRAIEERNQTEENALKQWDYIVNAGIKYVQPGRNYADFVLDGNVNLQYFDKILEYIHTITNNFQ
;
A
#
# COMPACT_ATOMS: atom_id res chain seq x y z
N MET A 1 -22.29 15.81 -27.05
CA MET A 1 -21.61 14.61 -27.57
C MET A 1 -20.70 14.10 -26.46
N HIS A 2 -21.26 13.34 -25.51
CA HIS A 2 -20.45 12.68 -24.48
C HIS A 2 -19.74 11.52 -25.16
N ILE A 3 -18.50 11.78 -25.60
CA ILE A 3 -17.58 10.71 -25.99
C ILE A 3 -17.44 9.82 -24.75
N ASN A 4 -17.54 8.52 -24.96
CA ASN A 4 -17.45 7.51 -23.93
C ASN A 4 -15.99 7.44 -23.44
N ILE A 5 -15.60 8.40 -22.59
CA ILE A 5 -14.22 8.67 -22.13
C ILE A 5 -13.64 7.47 -21.37
N ILE A 6 -14.49 6.71 -20.67
CA ILE A 6 -14.12 5.45 -20.00
C ILE A 6 -13.54 4.44 -21.01
N GLY A 7 -14.08 4.39 -22.23
CA GLY A 7 -13.60 3.51 -23.29
C GLY A 7 -12.23 3.92 -23.87
N PHE A 8 -11.84 5.19 -23.80
CA PHE A 8 -10.58 5.67 -24.36
C PHE A 8 -9.37 5.36 -23.45
N LEU A 9 -9.53 5.52 -22.13
CA LEU A 9 -8.52 5.12 -21.13
C LEU A 9 -8.33 3.59 -21.10
N TYR A 10 -9.44 2.85 -21.18
CA TYR A 10 -9.48 1.39 -21.27
C TYR A 10 -8.68 0.85 -22.47
N ASN A 11 -8.91 1.42 -23.65
CA ASN A 11 -8.28 0.95 -24.88
C ASN A 11 -6.76 1.10 -24.85
N ASN A 12 -6.24 2.10 -24.15
CA ASN A 12 -4.85 2.48 -24.28
C ASN A 12 -3.89 1.53 -23.51
N MET A 13 -4.14 1.16 -22.25
CA MET A 13 -3.30 0.16 -21.58
C MET A 13 -3.56 -1.26 -22.11
N GLN A 14 -4.80 -1.55 -22.52
CA GLN A 14 -5.13 -2.80 -23.19
C GLN A 14 -4.33 -2.98 -24.48
N LEU A 15 -4.13 -1.92 -25.28
CA LEU A 15 -3.26 -1.97 -26.45
C LEU A 15 -1.81 -2.33 -26.13
N LEU A 16 -1.28 -1.92 -24.97
CA LEU A 16 0.08 -2.34 -24.55
C LEU A 16 0.10 -3.82 -24.17
N ILE A 17 -0.90 -4.29 -23.42
CA ILE A 17 -1.06 -5.71 -23.07
C ILE A 17 -1.15 -6.55 -24.35
N ASP A 18 -2.03 -6.17 -25.28
CA ASP A 18 -2.25 -6.87 -26.54
C ASP A 18 -0.97 -6.91 -27.39
N LYS A 19 -0.19 -5.82 -27.41
CA LYS A 19 1.12 -5.79 -28.09
C LYS A 19 2.11 -6.77 -27.47
N GLU A 20 2.19 -6.88 -26.14
CA GLU A 20 3.07 -7.87 -25.50
C GLU A 20 2.61 -9.29 -25.79
N LEU A 21 1.32 -9.58 -25.68
CA LEU A 21 0.77 -10.92 -25.90
C LEU A 21 0.99 -11.41 -27.34
N ASN A 22 0.81 -10.52 -28.31
CA ASN A 22 0.87 -10.83 -29.74
C ASN A 22 2.26 -10.58 -30.37
N SER A 23 3.26 -10.16 -29.59
CA SER A 23 4.62 -9.98 -30.11
C SER A 23 5.18 -11.31 -30.65
N GLN A 24 5.67 -11.31 -31.88
CA GLN A 24 6.37 -12.46 -32.48
C GLN A 24 7.82 -12.56 -31.96
N ASP A 25 8.40 -11.45 -31.51
CA ASP A 25 9.75 -11.36 -30.96
C ASP A 25 9.71 -11.50 -29.43
N LYS A 26 9.27 -12.67 -28.94
CA LYS A 26 9.28 -12.95 -27.49
C LYS A 26 10.71 -13.17 -27.02
N ILE A 27 11.05 -12.56 -25.89
CA ILE A 27 12.33 -12.78 -25.24
C ILE A 27 12.30 -14.18 -24.60
N LEU A 28 13.35 -14.98 -24.82
CA LEU A 28 13.55 -16.23 -24.10
C LEU A 28 13.54 -15.98 -22.60
N LYS A 29 12.79 -16.80 -21.85
CA LYS A 29 12.72 -16.64 -20.39
C LYS A 29 14.12 -16.65 -19.77
N PRO A 30 14.55 -15.56 -19.13
CA PRO A 30 15.87 -15.51 -18.52
C PRO A 30 15.98 -16.55 -17.39
N ASP A 31 17.14 -17.17 -17.20
CA ASP A 31 17.39 -18.03 -16.04
C ASP A 31 17.52 -17.17 -14.78
N PHE A 32 16.45 -17.10 -13.99
CA PHE A 32 16.40 -16.30 -12.76
C PHE A 32 17.29 -16.85 -11.64
N ASN A 33 17.81 -18.08 -11.75
CA ASN A 33 18.79 -18.62 -10.80
C ASN A 33 20.20 -18.09 -11.09
N SER A 34 20.52 -17.81 -12.34
CA SER A 34 21.76 -17.13 -12.72
C SER A 34 21.72 -15.62 -12.46
N ARG A 35 22.87 -15.03 -12.12
CA ARG A 35 22.97 -13.57 -11.98
C ARG A 35 22.72 -12.85 -13.31
N THR A 36 23.29 -13.37 -14.40
CA THR A 36 23.15 -12.82 -15.75
C THR A 36 21.68 -12.79 -16.21
N GLY A 37 20.93 -13.87 -15.96
CA GLY A 37 19.50 -13.89 -16.29
C GLY A 37 18.68 -12.88 -15.47
N ARG A 38 19.04 -12.66 -14.20
CA ARG A 38 18.43 -11.58 -13.39
C ARG A 38 18.79 -10.18 -13.88
N GLU A 39 20.02 -9.97 -14.33
CA GLU A 39 20.46 -8.70 -14.92
C GLU A 39 19.71 -8.40 -16.23
N LEU A 40 19.48 -9.42 -17.05
CA LEU A 40 18.67 -9.30 -18.27
C LEU A 40 17.20 -8.98 -17.95
N LEU A 41 16.59 -9.68 -16.98
CA LEU A 41 15.22 -9.37 -16.52
C LEU A 41 15.14 -7.94 -15.98
N ALA A 42 16.10 -7.55 -15.15
CA ALA A 42 16.19 -6.19 -14.61
C ALA A 42 16.21 -5.16 -15.74
N PHE A 43 17.09 -5.30 -16.73
CA PHE A 43 17.18 -4.40 -17.89
C PHE A 43 15.84 -4.30 -18.64
N TYR A 44 15.18 -5.44 -18.89
CA TYR A 44 13.87 -5.48 -19.52
C TYR A 44 12.82 -4.71 -18.69
N LEU A 45 12.72 -4.99 -17.39
CA LEU A 45 11.78 -4.32 -16.48
C LEU A 45 12.02 -2.81 -16.40
N GLN A 46 13.27 -2.32 -16.45
CA GLN A 46 13.55 -0.88 -16.47
C GLN A 46 12.84 -0.19 -17.63
N THR A 47 12.87 -0.81 -18.81
CA THR A 47 12.22 -0.28 -20.01
C THR A 47 10.70 -0.28 -19.85
N LYS A 48 10.13 -1.37 -19.31
CA LYS A 48 8.69 -1.50 -19.12
C LYS A 48 8.12 -0.56 -18.06
N PHE A 49 8.81 -0.36 -16.94
CA PHE A 49 8.40 0.65 -15.95
C PHE A 49 8.41 2.06 -16.53
N LYS A 50 9.46 2.43 -17.30
CA LYS A 50 9.49 3.71 -18.01
C LYS A 50 8.32 3.86 -18.98
N GLN A 51 7.94 2.78 -19.65
CA GLN A 51 6.79 2.76 -20.55
C GLN A 51 5.48 3.01 -19.79
N ILE A 52 5.25 2.31 -18.66
CA ILE A 52 4.08 2.54 -17.79
C ILE A 52 3.99 4.01 -17.37
N PHE A 53 5.08 4.56 -16.82
CA PHE A 53 5.10 5.94 -16.31
C PHE A 53 4.93 6.97 -17.43
N SER A 54 5.54 6.73 -18.59
CA SER A 54 5.32 7.58 -19.76
C SER A 54 3.87 7.52 -20.21
N TYR A 55 3.23 6.36 -20.15
CA TYR A 55 1.87 6.20 -20.62
C TYR A 55 0.85 6.85 -19.69
N ASP A 56 0.97 6.59 -18.39
CA ASP A 56 0.12 7.18 -17.35
C ASP A 56 0.15 8.71 -17.39
N ARG A 57 1.33 9.31 -17.57
CA ARG A 57 1.47 10.77 -17.67
C ARG A 57 0.63 11.41 -18.78
N HIS A 58 0.33 10.66 -19.85
CA HIS A 58 -0.46 11.15 -20.99
C HIS A 58 -1.94 10.73 -20.90
N CYS A 59 -2.34 10.04 -19.84
CA CYS A 59 -3.74 9.78 -19.55
C CYS A 59 -4.42 11.07 -19.05
N GLU A 60 -5.72 11.20 -19.31
CA GLU A 60 -6.53 12.33 -18.85
C GLU A 60 -6.60 12.40 -17.31
N SER A 61 -6.57 11.24 -16.66
CA SER A 61 -6.49 11.09 -15.21
C SER A 61 -5.35 10.14 -14.85
N PRO A 62 -4.11 10.64 -14.74
CA PRO A 62 -2.95 9.86 -14.33
C PRO A 62 -3.11 9.34 -12.89
N ILE A 63 -2.62 8.14 -12.63
CA ILE A 63 -2.63 7.57 -11.27
C ILE A 63 -1.40 8.00 -10.46
N PHE A 64 -0.26 8.21 -11.12
CA PHE A 64 0.99 8.59 -10.47
C PHE A 64 1.07 10.11 -10.37
N LYS A 65 0.85 10.65 -9.17
CA LYS A 65 1.06 12.07 -8.86
C LYS A 65 2.54 12.42 -8.77
N ASP A 66 3.36 11.48 -8.29
CA ASP A 66 4.80 11.64 -8.14
C ASP A 66 5.50 10.28 -8.19
N ILE A 67 6.73 10.25 -8.69
CA ILE A 67 7.54 9.04 -8.84
C ILE A 67 8.97 9.35 -8.43
N ASN A 68 9.50 8.58 -7.48
CA ASN A 68 10.89 8.69 -7.08
C ASN A 68 11.81 8.29 -8.25
N PRO A 69 12.69 9.19 -8.74
CA PRO A 69 13.52 8.93 -9.92
C PRO A 69 14.52 7.78 -9.72
N THR A 70 14.83 7.43 -8.46
CA THR A 70 15.76 6.35 -8.13
C THR A 70 15.07 4.98 -7.98
N PHE A 71 13.74 4.93 -7.98
CA PHE A 71 12.97 3.71 -7.73
C PHE A 71 13.39 2.57 -8.66
N ILE A 72 13.36 2.81 -9.98
CA ILE A 72 13.65 1.78 -10.99
C ILE A 72 15.04 1.15 -10.73
N GLN A 73 16.04 1.99 -10.46
CA GLN A 73 17.41 1.53 -10.20
C GLN A 73 17.50 0.73 -8.90
N ARG A 74 16.91 1.24 -7.81
CA ARG A 74 16.89 0.57 -6.50
C ARG A 74 16.19 -0.78 -6.57
N PHE A 75 14.99 -0.82 -7.15
CA PHE A 75 14.17 -2.01 -7.25
C PHE A 75 14.82 -3.08 -8.12
N THR A 76 15.35 -2.71 -9.29
CA THR A 76 16.02 -3.69 -10.17
C THR A 76 17.32 -4.23 -9.58
N LYS A 77 18.11 -3.39 -8.89
CA LYS A 77 19.26 -3.86 -8.11
C LYS A 77 18.83 -4.87 -7.04
N ARG A 78 17.73 -4.59 -6.32
CA ARG A 78 17.17 -5.46 -5.30
C ARG A 78 16.74 -6.83 -5.83
N LEU A 79 16.19 -6.89 -7.04
CA LEU A 79 15.84 -8.16 -7.71
C LEU A 79 17.09 -8.99 -8.06
N ILE A 80 18.19 -8.34 -8.45
CA ILE A 80 19.45 -9.02 -8.79
C ILE A 80 20.16 -9.55 -7.53
N THR A 81 20.25 -8.73 -6.48
CA THR A 81 21.07 -9.02 -5.30
C THR A 81 20.40 -9.98 -4.32
N ASN A 82 19.08 -9.90 -4.16
CA ASN A 82 18.34 -10.65 -3.14
C ASN A 82 17.14 -11.43 -3.73
N PRO A 83 17.30 -12.25 -4.78
CA PRO A 83 16.20 -12.82 -5.55
C PRO A 83 15.28 -13.78 -4.79
N ARG A 84 15.74 -14.29 -3.64
CA ARG A 84 14.96 -15.21 -2.79
C ARG A 84 14.16 -14.50 -1.69
N LYS A 85 14.53 -13.27 -1.34
CA LYS A 85 13.77 -12.48 -0.35
C LYS A 85 12.40 -12.12 -0.94
N ARG A 86 11.36 -12.17 -0.10
CA ARG A 86 10.02 -11.73 -0.47
C ARG A 86 10.01 -10.25 -0.81
N ILE A 87 9.03 -9.81 -1.59
CA ILE A 87 8.86 -8.40 -1.94
C ILE A 87 7.84 -7.80 -0.98
N LEU A 88 8.28 -6.78 -0.23
CA LEU A 88 7.41 -6.04 0.68
C LEU A 88 6.98 -4.72 0.06
N ILE A 89 5.66 -4.49 0.02
CA ILE A 89 5.03 -3.28 -0.47
C ILE A 89 4.42 -2.56 0.73
N GLY A 90 4.92 -1.37 1.06
CA GLY A 90 4.38 -0.53 2.13
C GLY A 90 3.45 0.53 1.56
N ILE A 91 2.23 0.63 2.08
CA ILE A 91 1.22 1.60 1.66
C ILE A 91 0.84 2.49 2.85
N THR A 92 1.18 3.77 2.77
CA THR A 92 0.77 4.80 3.73
C THR A 92 -0.10 5.87 3.07
N GLY A 93 -0.48 6.87 3.85
CA GLY A 93 -1.39 7.93 3.47
C GLY A 93 -2.33 8.24 4.63
N GLU A 94 -2.82 9.46 4.67
CA GLU A 94 -3.63 9.92 5.79
C GLU A 94 -5.00 9.22 5.85
N SER A 95 -5.74 9.39 6.94
CA SER A 95 -7.06 8.76 7.05
C SER A 95 -8.00 9.21 5.92
N ALA A 96 -8.85 8.28 5.48
CA ALA A 96 -9.83 8.48 4.41
C ALA A 96 -9.28 8.77 3.00
N CYS A 97 -7.97 8.70 2.77
CA CYS A 97 -7.40 8.88 1.43
C CYS A 97 -7.55 7.67 0.50
N GLY A 98 -8.20 6.57 0.91
CA GLY A 98 -8.47 5.43 0.02
C GLY A 98 -7.41 4.31 0.02
N LYS A 99 -6.41 4.33 0.92
CA LYS A 99 -5.44 3.22 1.12
C LYS A 99 -6.08 1.84 1.14
N SER A 100 -7.05 1.63 2.04
CA SER A 100 -7.68 0.32 2.22
C SER A 100 -8.46 -0.11 0.97
N THR A 101 -9.00 0.84 0.21
CA THR A 101 -9.65 0.58 -1.08
C THR A 101 -8.64 0.09 -2.12
N ILE A 102 -7.54 0.82 -2.31
CA ILE A 102 -6.48 0.45 -3.26
C ILE A 102 -5.79 -0.85 -2.84
N CYS A 103 -5.54 -1.05 -1.55
CA CYS A 103 -4.96 -2.29 -1.02
C CYS A 103 -5.88 -3.49 -1.28
N ARG A 104 -7.19 -3.32 -1.10
CA ARG A 104 -8.17 -4.38 -1.40
C ARG A 104 -8.21 -4.69 -2.88
N GLU A 105 -8.19 -3.68 -3.75
CA GLU A 105 -8.17 -3.88 -5.20
C GLU A 105 -6.91 -4.62 -5.64
N LEU A 106 -5.74 -4.15 -5.18
CA LEU A 106 -4.45 -4.79 -5.44
C LEU A 106 -4.45 -6.26 -4.98
N LYS A 107 -5.00 -6.55 -3.80
CA LYS A 107 -5.14 -7.93 -3.30
C LYS A 107 -6.02 -8.75 -4.23
N ASN A 108 -7.24 -8.28 -4.52
CA ASN A 108 -8.22 -9.00 -5.33
C ASN A 108 -7.65 -9.37 -6.70
N LEU A 109 -6.99 -8.43 -7.37
CA LEU A 109 -6.43 -8.66 -8.69
C LEU A 109 -5.25 -9.63 -8.65
N ILE A 110 -4.34 -9.52 -7.68
CA ILE A 110 -3.22 -10.46 -7.55
C ILE A 110 -3.73 -11.89 -7.31
N GLU A 111 -4.79 -12.05 -6.51
CA GLU A 111 -5.46 -13.35 -6.30
C GLU A 111 -6.11 -13.87 -7.59
N GLN A 112 -6.78 -13.01 -8.36
CA GLN A 112 -7.36 -13.38 -9.68
C GLN A 112 -6.29 -13.82 -10.69
N LEU A 113 -5.09 -13.24 -10.61
CA LEU A 113 -3.92 -13.63 -11.41
C LEU A 113 -3.21 -14.89 -10.89
N ALA A 114 -3.81 -15.61 -9.94
CA ALA A 114 -3.31 -16.84 -9.33
C ALA A 114 -1.91 -16.68 -8.69
N MET A 115 -1.60 -15.49 -8.19
CA MET A 115 -0.37 -15.19 -7.47
C MET A 115 -0.64 -15.11 -5.97
N PRO A 116 0.13 -15.81 -5.10
CA PRO A 116 -0.07 -15.74 -3.67
C PRO A 116 0.38 -14.37 -3.12
N VAL A 117 -0.49 -13.74 -2.34
CA VAL A 117 -0.27 -12.45 -1.68
C VAL A 117 -0.75 -12.47 -0.24
N SER A 118 0.08 -11.96 0.66
CA SER A 118 -0.30 -11.75 2.07
C SER A 118 -0.58 -10.27 2.31
N VAL A 119 -1.55 -9.97 3.17
CA VAL A 119 -1.88 -8.59 3.57
C VAL A 119 -1.75 -8.46 5.08
N LEU A 120 -1.06 -7.41 5.52
CA LEU A 120 -0.88 -7.07 6.94
C LEU A 120 -1.24 -5.60 7.17
N SER A 121 -2.07 -5.32 8.16
CA SER A 121 -2.33 -3.94 8.59
C SER A 121 -1.37 -3.58 9.73
N THR A 122 -0.78 -2.38 9.69
CA THR A 122 0.03 -1.87 10.80
C THR A 122 -0.82 -1.52 12.01
N ASP A 123 -2.13 -1.35 11.85
CA ASP A 123 -3.08 -1.10 12.93
C ASP A 123 -3.12 -2.28 13.93
N ASN A 124 -2.74 -3.49 13.49
CA ASN A 124 -2.57 -4.62 14.39
C ASN A 124 -1.49 -4.40 15.47
N TYR A 125 -0.57 -3.46 15.24
CA TYR A 125 0.58 -3.17 16.10
C TYR A 125 0.37 -1.93 16.97
N PHE A 126 -0.85 -1.43 17.13
CA PHE A 126 -1.13 -0.46 18.20
C PHE A 126 -0.79 -1.07 19.57
N ASN A 127 -0.32 -0.22 20.48
CA ASN A 127 -0.16 -0.59 21.88
C ASN A 127 -1.52 -0.88 22.52
N ASP A 128 -1.52 -1.75 23.53
CA ASP A 128 -2.73 -1.99 24.32
C ASP A 128 -3.08 -0.74 25.14
N ILE A 129 -4.28 -0.21 24.94
CA ILE A 129 -4.80 0.97 25.65
C ILE A 129 -6.04 0.62 26.47
N SER A 130 -6.30 -0.66 26.73
CA SER A 130 -7.52 -1.11 27.41
C SER A 130 -7.65 -0.55 28.82
N GLU A 131 -6.54 -0.41 29.56
CA GLU A 131 -6.52 0.24 30.87
C GLU A 131 -6.81 1.75 30.79
N LEU A 132 -6.39 2.43 29.71
CA LEU A 132 -6.74 3.84 29.50
C LEU A 132 -8.23 3.98 29.21
N ILE A 133 -8.80 3.11 28.38
CA ILE A 133 -10.24 3.12 28.11
C ILE A 133 -11.03 2.83 29.39
N LYS A 134 -10.61 1.86 30.22
CA LYS A 134 -11.24 1.61 31.53
C LYS A 134 -11.18 2.85 32.43
N LYS A 135 -10.06 3.56 32.43
CA LYS A 135 -9.87 4.78 33.24
C LYS A 135 -10.76 5.94 32.77
N TYR A 136 -10.83 6.18 31.46
CA TYR A 136 -11.53 7.34 30.90
C TYR A 136 -12.97 7.04 30.44
N GLY A 137 -13.38 5.78 30.48
CA GLY A 137 -14.74 5.30 30.18
C GLY A 137 -15.01 5.01 28.71
N SER A 138 -14.28 5.61 27.78
CA SER A 138 -14.44 5.38 26.34
C SER A 138 -13.16 5.71 25.57
N PHE A 139 -13.06 5.20 24.34
CA PHE A 139 -11.99 5.54 23.42
C PHE A 139 -11.95 7.03 23.08
N ASP A 140 -13.12 7.65 22.85
CA ASP A 140 -13.22 9.09 22.59
C ASP A 140 -12.69 9.92 23.76
N ASN A 141 -12.98 9.49 25.00
CA ASN A 141 -12.45 10.18 26.18
C ASN A 141 -10.95 10.00 26.32
N VAL A 142 -10.36 8.86 25.91
CA VAL A 142 -8.90 8.68 25.87
C VAL A 142 -8.26 9.73 24.94
N ARG A 143 -8.81 9.89 23.72
CA ARG A 143 -8.39 10.93 22.77
C ARG A 143 -8.57 12.33 23.36
N ASP A 144 -9.73 12.63 23.92
CA ASP A 144 -10.06 13.97 24.45
C ASP A 144 -9.22 14.33 25.69
N ASN A 145 -8.64 13.33 26.36
CA ASN A 145 -7.65 13.51 27.43
C ASN A 145 -6.19 13.60 26.90
N GLY A 146 -6.00 13.76 25.59
CA GLY A 146 -4.72 14.09 24.97
C GLY A 146 -3.83 12.88 24.64
N TYR A 147 -4.36 11.66 24.66
CA TYR A 147 -3.61 10.49 24.20
C TYR A 147 -3.58 10.44 22.67
N ASP A 148 -2.38 10.54 22.11
CA ASP A 148 -2.14 10.59 20.67
C ASP A 148 -1.90 9.20 20.09
N ILE A 149 -2.97 8.52 19.72
CA ILE A 149 -2.96 7.11 19.31
C ILE A 149 -2.06 6.86 18.10
N ASP A 150 -1.95 7.85 17.21
CA ASP A 150 -1.21 7.73 15.97
C ASP A 150 0.28 8.07 16.13
N ALA A 151 0.72 8.52 17.31
CA ALA A 151 2.13 8.78 17.57
C ALA A 151 2.99 7.51 17.47
N PRO A 152 4.21 7.54 16.89
CA PRO A 152 5.10 6.38 16.75
C PRO A 152 5.31 5.59 18.05
N GLU A 153 5.44 6.26 19.20
CA GLU A 153 5.61 5.65 20.51
C GLU A 153 4.40 4.80 20.96
N ASN A 154 3.24 5.00 20.34
CA ASN A 154 2.00 4.27 20.63
C ASN A 154 1.78 3.05 19.70
N PHE A 155 2.82 2.69 18.96
CA PHE A 155 2.92 1.45 18.19
C PHE A 155 4.04 0.54 18.70
N GLN A 156 3.85 -0.76 18.52
CA GLN A 156 4.85 -1.82 18.74
C GLN A 156 5.83 -1.88 17.56
N LEU A 157 6.52 -0.77 17.25
CA LEU A 157 7.33 -0.62 16.02
C LEU A 157 8.50 -1.61 15.93
N GLU A 158 9.15 -1.93 17.05
CA GLU A 158 10.22 -2.92 17.08
C GLU A 158 9.70 -4.33 16.72
N LEU A 159 8.50 -4.69 17.21
CA LEU A 159 7.85 -5.94 16.86
C LEU A 159 7.45 -5.95 15.38
N LEU A 160 6.83 -4.86 14.89
CA LEU A 160 6.46 -4.70 13.49
C LEU A 160 7.69 -4.88 12.58
N LYS A 161 8.80 -4.20 12.87
CA LYS A 161 10.04 -4.30 12.09
C LYS A 161 10.61 -5.72 12.09
N LYS A 162 10.62 -6.40 13.24
CA LYS A 162 11.07 -7.79 13.38
C LYS A 162 10.20 -8.74 12.55
N ASP A 163 8.89 -8.56 12.60
CA ASP A 163 7.91 -9.39 11.90
C ASP A 163 8.00 -9.20 10.39
N LEU A 164 8.08 -7.96 9.91
CA LEU A 164 8.30 -7.64 8.50
C LEU A 164 9.64 -8.19 7.98
N THR A 165 10.70 -8.12 8.78
CA THR A 165 12.00 -8.70 8.42
C THR A 165 11.91 -10.22 8.31
N SER A 166 11.20 -10.88 9.23
CA SER A 166 10.98 -12.33 9.20
C SER A 166 10.19 -12.75 7.95
N LEU A 167 9.13 -12.02 7.64
CA LEU A 167 8.35 -12.20 6.42
C LEU A 167 9.21 -12.01 5.16
N ALA A 168 10.08 -11.00 5.11
CA ALA A 168 11.00 -10.78 3.99
C ALA A 168 11.97 -11.95 3.77
N GLU A 169 12.32 -12.66 4.84
CA GLU A 169 13.22 -13.82 4.84
C GLU A 169 12.55 -15.15 4.50
N GLY A 170 11.24 -15.18 4.24
CA GLY A 170 10.54 -16.42 3.95
C GLY A 170 9.90 -17.10 5.16
N LYS A 171 9.87 -16.44 6.33
CA LYS A 171 9.36 -17.01 7.58
C LYS A 171 7.94 -16.52 7.87
N ASN A 172 7.02 -17.44 8.11
CA ASN A 172 5.68 -17.11 8.60
C ASN A 172 5.77 -16.51 10.01
N ILE A 173 4.81 -15.66 10.36
CA ILE A 173 4.75 -14.99 11.67
C ILE A 173 3.38 -15.16 12.30
N LYS A 174 3.29 -14.83 13.60
CA LYS A 174 2.04 -14.57 14.31
C LYS A 174 2.01 -13.12 14.77
N ALA A 175 1.40 -12.27 13.97
CA ALA A 175 1.24 -10.86 14.30
C ALA A 175 0.27 -10.69 15.48
N PRO A 176 0.36 -9.58 16.23
CA PRO A 176 -0.68 -9.20 17.17
C PRO A 176 -2.02 -8.95 16.44
N ARG A 177 -3.12 -8.97 17.19
CA ARG A 177 -4.43 -8.50 16.72
C ARG A 177 -4.92 -7.40 17.65
N TYR A 178 -5.07 -6.20 17.11
CA TYR A 178 -5.66 -5.09 17.83
C TYR A 178 -7.18 -5.09 17.68
N ILE A 179 -7.91 -4.83 18.78
CA ILE A 179 -9.38 -4.81 18.79
C ILE A 179 -9.86 -3.34 18.91
N PRO A 180 -10.19 -2.68 17.78
CA PRO A 180 -10.51 -1.25 17.77
C PRO A 180 -11.92 -0.91 18.29
N ASN A 181 -12.83 -1.89 18.46
CA ASN A 181 -14.24 -1.67 18.85
C ASN A 181 -14.41 -1.30 20.34
N GLY A 182 -13.69 -0.29 20.81
CA GLY A 182 -13.83 0.29 22.13
C GLY A 182 -13.16 -0.48 23.27
N THR A 183 -12.47 -1.58 23.00
CA THR A 183 -11.69 -2.29 24.04
C THR A 183 -10.23 -1.88 24.07
N GLY A 184 -9.64 -1.52 22.91
CA GLY A 184 -8.24 -1.12 22.83
C GLY A 184 -7.25 -2.23 23.19
N VAL A 185 -7.71 -3.48 23.14
CA VAL A 185 -6.92 -4.66 23.51
C VAL A 185 -6.00 -5.06 22.36
N SER A 186 -4.74 -5.32 22.68
CA SER A 186 -3.76 -5.88 21.74
C SER A 186 -3.44 -7.33 22.15
N ILE A 187 -3.91 -8.29 21.36
CA ILE A 187 -3.71 -9.72 21.64
C ILE A 187 -2.43 -10.18 20.93
N PRO A 188 -1.35 -10.55 21.65
CA PRO A 188 -0.10 -11.00 21.04
C PRO A 188 -0.29 -12.34 20.32
N GLU A 189 0.50 -12.56 19.27
CA GLU A 189 0.58 -13.82 18.52
C GLU A 189 -0.78 -14.39 18.05
N SER A 190 -1.71 -13.51 17.65
CA SER A 190 -3.11 -13.87 17.42
C SER A 190 -3.50 -13.95 15.94
N PHE A 191 -2.68 -13.46 15.02
CA PHE A 191 -2.98 -13.39 13.59
C PHE A 191 -1.86 -14.04 12.77
N ASP A 192 -2.13 -15.22 12.20
CA ASP A 192 -1.17 -15.92 11.35
C ASP A 192 -0.99 -15.18 10.01
N VAL A 193 0.27 -14.94 9.63
CA VAL A 193 0.62 -14.33 8.34
C VAL A 193 1.62 -15.22 7.62
N THR A 194 1.26 -15.64 6.42
CA THR A 194 2.14 -16.42 5.54
C THR A 194 3.20 -15.51 4.92
N SER A 195 4.38 -16.06 4.67
CA SER A 195 5.44 -15.38 3.92
C SER A 195 5.30 -15.70 2.43
N ASP A 196 4.28 -15.13 1.79
CA ASP A 196 4.09 -15.24 0.35
C ASP A 196 5.13 -14.42 -0.43
N LYS A 197 5.20 -14.62 -1.75
CA LYS A 197 6.17 -13.91 -2.60
C LYS A 197 5.97 -12.39 -2.56
N LEU A 198 4.72 -11.96 -2.49
CA LEU A 198 4.31 -10.57 -2.36
C LEU A 198 3.61 -10.39 -1.01
N ILE A 199 4.06 -9.41 -0.24
CA ILE A 199 3.46 -9.04 1.03
C ILE A 199 3.12 -7.56 0.96
N VAL A 200 1.83 -7.25 1.13
CA VAL A 200 1.31 -5.89 1.14
C VAL A 200 1.07 -5.50 2.58
N VAL A 201 1.67 -4.40 3.00
CA VAL A 201 1.51 -3.86 4.33
C VAL A 201 0.89 -2.49 4.21
N GLU A 202 -0.25 -2.29 4.87
CA GLU A 202 -0.98 -1.03 4.81
C GLU A 202 -1.15 -0.42 6.20
N GLY A 203 -1.22 0.90 6.25
CA GLY A 203 -1.46 1.65 7.47
C GLY A 203 -0.41 2.74 7.69
N ILE A 204 -0.68 3.62 8.64
CA ILE A 204 0.07 4.87 8.79
C ILE A 204 1.54 4.62 9.20
N ALA A 205 1.78 3.58 10.01
CA ALA A 205 3.10 3.27 10.55
C ALA A 205 4.06 2.63 9.53
N THR A 206 3.60 2.31 8.30
CA THR A 206 4.47 1.75 7.25
C THR A 206 5.61 2.68 6.85
N MET A 207 5.46 4.00 7.01
CA MET A 207 6.51 4.98 6.68
C MET A 207 7.11 5.68 7.90
N TYR A 208 6.89 5.16 9.11
CA TYR A 208 7.58 5.66 10.30
C TYR A 208 9.08 5.36 10.20
N GLU A 209 9.90 6.21 10.81
CA GLU A 209 11.35 6.21 10.64
C GLU A 209 11.98 4.84 10.94
N ASP A 210 11.47 4.16 11.98
CA ASP A 210 11.95 2.86 12.44
C ASP A 210 11.68 1.71 11.45
N VAL A 211 10.66 1.85 10.61
CA VAL A 211 10.07 0.77 9.80
C VAL A 211 10.28 0.95 8.30
N LYS A 212 10.29 2.19 7.80
CA LYS A 212 10.25 2.51 6.36
C LYS A 212 11.29 1.74 5.53
N ASP A 213 12.49 1.52 6.06
CA ASP A 213 13.61 0.96 5.29
C ASP A 213 13.49 -0.56 5.02
N VAL A 214 12.47 -1.21 5.59
CA VAL A 214 12.18 -2.64 5.33
C VAL A 214 11.49 -2.87 3.97
N PHE A 215 10.81 -1.86 3.42
CA PHE A 215 10.01 -1.99 2.20
C PHE A 215 10.81 -1.88 0.91
N ASP A 216 10.53 -2.79 -0.03
CA ASP A 216 11.09 -2.79 -1.39
C ASP A 216 10.37 -1.78 -2.29
N ILE A 217 9.07 -1.58 -2.08
CA ILE A 217 8.22 -0.61 -2.77
C ILE A 217 7.45 0.20 -1.75
N LYS A 218 7.53 1.53 -1.83
CA LYS A 218 6.86 2.46 -0.92
C LYS A 218 5.82 3.29 -1.66
N ILE A 219 4.57 3.21 -1.21
CA ILE A 219 3.43 3.89 -1.82
C ILE A 219 2.81 4.86 -0.81
N TYR A 220 2.64 6.11 -1.22
CA TYR A 220 1.88 7.11 -0.47
C TYR A 220 0.59 7.42 -1.23
N ILE A 221 -0.56 7.26 -0.57
CA ILE A 221 -1.86 7.60 -1.16
C ILE A 221 -2.25 9.02 -0.77
N GLU A 222 -2.46 9.87 -1.77
CA GLU A 222 -2.74 11.29 -1.62
C GLU A 222 -4.13 11.65 -2.17
N THR A 223 -4.94 12.30 -1.33
CA THR A 223 -6.29 12.76 -1.67
C THR A 223 -6.54 14.10 -1.02
N ASP A 224 -7.26 14.97 -1.71
CA ASP A 224 -7.65 16.28 -1.19
C ASP A 224 -8.41 16.16 0.13
N ASN A 225 -8.16 17.13 1.01
CA ASN A 225 -8.68 17.12 2.36
C ASN A 225 -10.21 17.19 2.41
N GLU A 226 -10.83 17.91 1.48
CA GLU A 226 -12.29 18.01 1.37
C GLU A 226 -12.94 16.65 1.10
N ILE A 227 -12.40 15.91 0.12
CA ILE A 227 -12.87 14.56 -0.24
C ILE A 227 -12.65 13.58 0.92
N ARG A 228 -11.49 13.67 1.58
CA ARG A 228 -11.20 12.86 2.77
C ARG A 228 -12.17 13.14 3.90
N ARG A 229 -12.49 14.42 4.14
CA ARG A 229 -13.44 14.84 5.18
C ARG A 229 -14.81 14.26 4.89
N GLU A 230 -15.31 14.41 3.67
CA GLU A 230 -16.59 13.85 3.26
C GLU A 230 -16.66 12.33 3.50
N ARG A 231 -15.64 11.59 3.02
CA ARG A 231 -15.52 10.13 3.22
C ARG A 231 -15.40 9.75 4.69
N PHE A 232 -14.72 10.55 5.49
CA PHE A 232 -14.57 10.29 6.91
C PHE A 232 -15.90 10.49 7.63
N MET A 233 -16.53 11.65 7.46
CA MET A 233 -17.80 11.99 8.11
C MET A 233 -18.89 10.99 7.75
N LYS A 234 -18.99 10.63 6.46
CA LYS A 234 -19.94 9.61 5.99
C LYS A 234 -19.77 8.28 6.75
N ARG A 235 -18.55 7.75 6.82
CA ARG A 235 -18.28 6.48 7.52
C ARG A 235 -18.48 6.58 9.03
N ALA A 236 -18.07 7.70 9.64
CA ALA A 236 -18.24 7.91 11.07
C ALA A 236 -19.73 7.91 11.47
N ILE A 237 -20.57 8.59 10.70
CA ILE A 237 -22.01 8.72 10.99
C ILE A 237 -22.78 7.48 10.54
N GLU A 238 -22.63 7.06 9.29
CA GLU A 238 -23.47 6.01 8.68
C GLU A 238 -23.02 4.59 9.05
N GLU A 239 -21.70 4.32 9.09
CA GLU A 239 -21.18 2.97 9.33
C GLU A 239 -20.87 2.71 10.80
N ARG A 240 -20.49 3.75 11.55
CA ARG A 240 -20.04 3.63 12.95
C ARG A 240 -21.02 4.24 13.96
N ASN A 241 -22.13 4.79 13.50
CA ASN A 241 -23.18 5.40 14.34
C ASN A 241 -22.63 6.46 15.32
N GLN A 242 -21.58 7.20 14.95
CA GLN A 242 -21.07 8.30 15.76
C GLN A 242 -21.97 9.53 15.65
N THR A 243 -22.03 10.34 16.71
CA THR A 243 -22.62 11.67 16.62
C THR A 243 -21.77 12.56 15.73
N GLU A 244 -22.39 13.51 15.03
CA GLU A 244 -21.68 14.47 14.19
C GLU A 244 -20.62 15.25 14.98
N GLU A 245 -20.94 15.65 16.22
CA GLU A 245 -19.99 16.34 17.11
C GLU A 245 -18.73 15.51 17.37
N ASN A 246 -18.88 14.21 17.69
CA ASN A 246 -17.72 13.37 17.95
C ASN A 246 -16.92 13.08 16.67
N ALA A 247 -17.62 12.91 15.54
CA ALA A 247 -16.97 12.73 14.25
C ALA A 247 -16.12 13.96 13.87
N LEU A 248 -16.59 15.19 14.15
CA LEU A 248 -15.82 16.41 13.95
C LEU A 248 -14.56 16.46 14.84
N LYS A 249 -14.69 16.16 16.14
CA LYS A 249 -13.53 16.08 17.04
C LYS A 249 -12.50 15.05 16.58
N GLN A 250 -12.98 13.87 16.14
CA GLN A 250 -12.11 12.83 15.62
C GLN A 250 -11.42 13.26 14.32
N TRP A 251 -12.13 13.95 13.43
CA TRP A 251 -11.57 14.48 12.20
C TRP A 251 -10.44 15.48 12.49
N ASP A 252 -10.66 16.43 13.39
CA ASP A 252 -9.65 17.43 13.76
C ASP A 252 -8.39 16.78 14.36
N TYR A 253 -8.57 15.78 15.21
CA TYR A 253 -7.47 14.96 15.73
C TYR A 253 -6.70 14.27 14.59
N ILE A 254 -7.40 13.57 13.69
CA ILE A 254 -6.79 12.81 12.59
C ILE A 254 -6.02 13.71 11.62
N VAL A 255 -6.50 14.93 11.35
CA VAL A 255 -5.80 15.89 10.49
C VAL A 255 -4.48 16.32 11.13
N ASN A 256 -4.50 16.65 12.42
CA ASN A 256 -3.29 17.05 13.15
C ASN A 256 -2.27 15.90 13.23
N ALA A 257 -2.72 14.69 13.56
CA ALA A 257 -1.88 13.50 13.56
C ALA A 257 -1.34 13.18 12.15
N GLY A 258 -2.18 13.33 11.12
CA GLY A 258 -1.80 13.15 9.72
C GLY A 258 -0.66 14.07 9.29
N ILE A 259 -0.74 15.35 9.62
CA ILE A 259 0.33 16.33 9.37
C ILE A 259 1.62 15.95 10.10
N LYS A 260 1.53 15.54 11.37
CA LYS A 260 2.70 15.28 12.21
C LYS A 260 3.42 13.99 11.86
N TYR A 261 2.68 12.91 11.58
CA TYR A 261 3.25 11.56 11.51
C TYR A 261 3.15 10.91 10.13
N VAL A 262 2.17 11.30 9.31
CA VAL A 262 1.90 10.61 8.04
C VAL A 262 2.49 11.36 6.85
N GLN A 263 2.22 12.66 6.74
CA GLN A 263 2.70 13.50 5.63
C GLN A 263 4.23 13.46 5.42
N PRO A 264 5.09 13.39 6.46
CA PRO A 264 6.53 13.21 6.26
C PRO A 264 6.87 11.96 5.44
N GLY A 265 6.05 10.91 5.55
CA GLY A 265 6.19 9.67 4.80
C GLY A 265 6.12 9.85 3.29
N ARG A 266 5.52 10.93 2.79
CA ARG A 266 5.49 11.27 1.37
C ARG A 266 6.90 11.42 0.78
N ASN A 267 7.85 11.94 1.57
CA ASN A 267 9.24 12.13 1.12
C ASN A 267 10.01 10.82 0.93
N TYR A 268 9.53 9.74 1.56
CA TYR A 268 10.15 8.41 1.48
C TYR A 268 9.48 7.54 0.41
N ALA A 269 8.36 7.97 -0.15
CA ALA A 269 7.60 7.20 -1.11
C ALA A 269 8.40 6.99 -2.41
N ASP A 270 8.25 5.81 -2.99
CA ASP A 270 8.67 5.53 -4.35
C ASP A 270 7.59 5.99 -5.34
N PHE A 271 6.32 5.91 -4.93
CA PHE A 271 5.16 6.37 -5.69
C PHE A 271 4.20 7.16 -4.82
N VAL A 272 3.74 8.30 -5.31
CA VAL A 272 2.55 8.99 -4.78
C VAL A 272 1.40 8.71 -5.73
N LEU A 273 0.36 8.05 -5.24
CA LEU A 273 -0.82 7.71 -6.03
C LEU A 273 -2.01 8.57 -5.62
N ASP A 274 -2.89 8.90 -6.57
CA ASP A 274 -4.18 9.47 -6.23
C ASP A 274 -5.05 8.45 -5.47
N GLY A 275 -5.68 8.86 -4.38
CA GLY A 275 -6.68 8.03 -3.71
C GLY A 275 -8.03 7.95 -4.42
N ASN A 276 -8.22 8.75 -5.47
CA ASN A 276 -9.40 8.78 -6.34
C ASN A 276 -9.13 8.13 -7.70
N VAL A 277 -8.11 7.27 -7.78
CA VAL A 277 -7.77 6.56 -9.01
C VAL A 277 -8.96 5.83 -9.60
N ASN A 278 -9.01 5.79 -10.93
CA ASN A 278 -9.85 4.85 -11.63
C ASN A 278 -9.30 3.44 -11.42
N LEU A 279 -10.00 2.64 -10.58
CA LEU A 279 -9.59 1.29 -10.23
C LEU A 279 -9.45 0.38 -11.46
N GLN A 280 -10.30 0.53 -12.49
CA GLN A 280 -10.19 -0.27 -13.71
C GLN A 280 -8.88 0.02 -14.46
N TYR A 281 -8.42 1.26 -14.47
CA TYR A 281 -7.14 1.61 -15.10
C TYR A 281 -5.95 1.14 -14.24
N PHE A 282 -6.06 1.24 -12.91
CA PHE A 282 -5.10 0.66 -11.99
C PHE A 282 -4.95 -0.86 -12.22
N ASP A 283 -6.06 -1.56 -12.40
CA ASP A 283 -6.07 -3.00 -12.72
C ASP A 283 -5.30 -3.28 -14.01
N LYS A 284 -5.48 -2.47 -15.05
CA LYS A 284 -4.76 -2.63 -16.32
C LYS A 284 -3.25 -2.43 -16.18
N ILE A 285 -2.80 -1.54 -15.30
CA ILE A 285 -1.37 -1.40 -14.99
C ILE A 285 -0.84 -2.66 -14.33
N LEU A 286 -1.57 -3.22 -13.36
CA LEU A 286 -1.19 -4.44 -12.67
C LEU A 286 -1.23 -5.68 -13.58
N GLU A 287 -2.25 -5.80 -14.44
CA GLU A 287 -2.33 -6.82 -15.50
C GLU A 287 -1.14 -6.70 -16.46
N TYR A 288 -0.79 -5.49 -16.89
CA TYR A 288 0.37 -5.27 -17.76
C TYR A 288 1.67 -5.70 -17.07
N ILE A 289 1.86 -5.35 -15.79
CA ILE A 289 3.02 -5.80 -14.99
C ILE A 289 3.06 -7.33 -14.91
N HIS A 290 1.91 -7.98 -14.71
CA HIS A 290 1.82 -9.44 -14.72
C HIS A 290 2.16 -10.02 -16.10
N THR A 291 1.63 -9.46 -17.19
CA THR A 291 1.94 -9.90 -18.55
C THR A 291 3.43 -9.80 -18.84
N ILE A 292 4.08 -8.65 -18.63
CA ILE A 292 5.52 -8.48 -18.92
C ILE A 292 6.41 -9.37 -18.05
N THR A 293 5.94 -9.83 -16.88
CA THR A 293 6.73 -10.69 -15.98
C THR A 293 6.49 -12.19 -16.20
N ASN A 294 5.47 -12.57 -16.97
CA ASN A 294 5.11 -13.98 -17.20
C ASN A 294 5.04 -14.39 -18.68
N ASN A 295 5.01 -13.44 -19.62
CA ASN A 295 4.91 -13.70 -21.06
C ASN A 295 6.30 -13.76 -21.73
N PHE A 296 7.11 -14.72 -21.32
CA PHE A 296 8.37 -15.06 -21.98
C PHE A 296 8.21 -16.29 -22.91
N GLN A 297 9.11 -16.46 -23.88
CA GLN A 297 9.22 -17.69 -24.67
C GLN A 297 9.80 -18.84 -23.84
#